data_AF-A0A2V8Y361-F1
#
_entry.id   AF-A0A2V8Y361-F1
#
_cell.length_a   1.000
_cell.length_b   1.000
_cell.length_c   1.000
_cell.angle_alpha   90.00
_cell.angle_beta   90.00
_cell.angle_gamma   90.00
#
_symmetry.space_group_name_H-M   'P 1'
#
loop_
_entity.id
_entity.type
_entity.pdbx_description
1 polymer ?
#
loop_
_entity_poly.entity_id
_entity_poly.type
_entity_poly.pdbx_seq_one_letter_code
_entity_poly.pdbx_strand_id
1 'polypeptide(L)'
;MFHRSIFRGWPKMHLRCPVCGLLFAREPGYFLGAMYISYVVGLGVVAVFGVVVWSITAWALTKDVIVAVVLFLPVAPTITLFSRVLWIYLDQTVDPEQIPPR
;
A
#
# COMPACT_ATOMS: atom_id res chain seq x y z
N MET A 1 13.85 -6.44 2.84
CA MET A 1 12.37 -6.56 3.00
C MET A 1 11.70 -7.14 1.75
N PHE A 2 12.08 -6.73 0.53
CA PHE A 2 11.66 -7.37 -0.74
C PHE A 2 12.84 -8.09 -1.41
N HIS A 3 12.57 -9.23 -2.07
CA HIS A 3 13.60 -10.04 -2.75
C HIS A 3 13.94 -9.51 -4.17
N ARG A 4 13.13 -8.60 -4.72
CA ARG A 4 13.37 -7.92 -6.00
C ARG A 4 12.86 -6.48 -5.95
N SER A 5 13.46 -5.64 -6.79
CA SER A 5 13.02 -4.26 -7.06
C SER A 5 11.51 -4.23 -7.32
N ILE A 6 10.85 -3.22 -6.76
CA ILE A 6 9.40 -2.97 -6.81
C ILE A 6 8.84 -2.98 -8.25
N PHE A 7 9.73 -2.87 -9.25
CA PHE A 7 9.44 -2.83 -10.68
C PHE A 7 9.66 -4.15 -11.45
N ARG A 8 10.14 -5.24 -10.81
CA ARG A 8 10.48 -6.49 -11.52
C ARG A 8 9.84 -7.73 -10.88
N GLY A 9 8.54 -7.91 -11.16
CA GLY A 9 7.78 -9.14 -10.89
C GLY A 9 6.88 -9.07 -9.65
N TRP A 10 6.23 -10.19 -9.32
CA TRP A 10 5.39 -10.31 -8.13
C TRP A 10 6.25 -10.10 -6.86
N PRO A 11 5.98 -9.06 -6.06
CA PRO A 11 6.76 -8.76 -4.87
C PRO A 11 6.51 -9.81 -3.80
N LYS A 12 7.40 -10.81 -3.70
CA LYS A 12 7.43 -11.74 -2.57
C LYS A 12 8.01 -11.01 -1.35
N MET A 13 7.16 -10.83 -0.35
CA MET A 13 7.53 -10.31 0.96
C MET A 13 8.17 -11.45 1.78
N HIS A 14 9.23 -11.14 2.51
CA HIS A 14 9.85 -12.12 3.41
C HIS A 14 8.92 -12.37 4.61
N LEU A 15 8.95 -13.58 5.18
CA LEU A 15 8.19 -13.89 6.39
C LEU A 15 8.82 -13.26 7.65
N ARG A 16 10.17 -13.19 7.67
CA ARG A 16 10.97 -12.58 8.72
C ARG A 16 11.94 -11.55 8.16
N CYS A 17 12.30 -10.56 8.96
CA CYS A 17 13.36 -9.61 8.61
C CYS A 17 14.72 -10.32 8.61
N PRO A 18 15.54 -10.22 7.54
CA PRO A 18 16.84 -10.88 7.48
C PRO A 18 17.89 -10.29 8.44
N VAL A 19 17.69 -9.03 8.88
CA VAL A 19 18.64 -8.32 9.76
C VAL A 19 18.30 -8.56 11.23
N CYS A 20 17.06 -8.24 11.65
CA CYS A 20 16.65 -8.32 13.06
C CYS A 20 15.84 -9.58 13.41
N GLY A 21 15.40 -10.37 12.44
CA GLY A 21 14.63 -11.60 12.69
C GLY A 21 13.13 -11.39 12.97
N LEU A 22 12.65 -10.15 13.01
CA LEU A 22 11.24 -9.81 13.27
C LEU A 22 10.28 -10.57 12.34
N LEU A 23 9.23 -11.16 12.90
CA LEU A 23 8.17 -11.86 12.16
C LEU A 23 7.16 -10.83 11.64
N PHE A 24 7.07 -10.64 10.32
CA PHE A 24 6.20 -9.61 9.75
C PHE A 24 4.70 -9.97 9.77
N ALA A 25 4.36 -11.25 9.91
CA ALA A 25 2.99 -11.73 9.99
C ALA A 25 2.81 -12.41 11.35
N ARG A 26 2.49 -11.61 12.37
CA ARG A 26 2.37 -12.04 13.78
C ARG A 26 1.16 -12.95 13.99
N GLU A 27 0.05 -12.60 13.34
CA GLU A 27 -1.24 -13.27 13.46
C GLU A 27 -1.90 -13.48 12.07
N PRO A 28 -2.76 -14.51 11.92
CA PRO A 28 -3.55 -14.66 10.71
C PRO A 28 -4.45 -13.44 10.53
N GLY A 29 -4.31 -12.74 9.39
CA GLY A 29 -5.06 -11.52 9.11
C GLY A 29 -4.36 -10.21 9.52
N TYR A 30 -3.11 -10.25 9.98
CA TYR A 30 -2.34 -9.05 10.35
C TYR A 30 -2.38 -7.90 9.31
N PHE A 31 -2.44 -8.21 8.01
CA PHE A 31 -2.48 -7.21 6.95
C PHE A 31 -3.87 -6.59 6.68
N LEU A 32 -4.89 -6.89 7.50
CA LEU A 32 -6.19 -6.23 7.40
C LEU A 32 -6.07 -4.72 7.64
N GLY A 33 -5.26 -4.28 8.60
CA GLY A 33 -4.99 -2.86 8.81
C GLY A 33 -4.31 -2.20 7.60
N ALA A 34 -3.32 -2.87 7.01
CA ALA A 34 -2.69 -2.43 5.77
C ALA A 34 -3.68 -2.30 4.59
N MET A 35 -4.69 -3.18 4.53
CA MET A 35 -5.75 -3.10 3.53
C MET A 35 -6.58 -1.81 3.71
N TYR A 36 -7.00 -1.49 4.94
CA TYR A 36 -7.75 -0.25 5.22
C TYR A 36 -6.95 1.00 4.86
N ILE A 37 -5.66 1.04 5.20
CA ILE A 37 -4.77 2.15 4.80
C ILE A 37 -4.74 2.28 3.28
N SER A 38 -4.56 1.17 2.55
CA SER A 38 -4.50 1.20 1.09
C SER A 38 -5.80 1.68 0.45
N TYR A 39 -6.93 1.36 1.06
CA TYR A 39 -8.25 1.79 0.60
C TYR A 39 -8.43 3.30 0.76
N VAL A 40 -8.13 3.85 1.94
CA VAL A 40 -8.23 5.29 2.20
C VAL A 40 -7.30 6.09 1.29
N VAL A 41 -6.04 5.64 1.16
CA VAL A 41 -5.07 6.26 0.25
C VAL A 41 -5.52 6.16 -1.20
N GLY A 42 -6.01 4.99 -1.63
CA GLY A 42 -6.51 4.78 -2.98
C GLY A 42 -7.69 5.69 -3.33
N LEU A 43 -8.64 5.83 -2.40
CA LEU A 43 -9.80 6.70 -2.58
C LEU A 43 -9.38 8.17 -2.70
N GLY A 44 -8.42 8.62 -1.87
CA GLY A 44 -7.83 9.95 -1.98
C GLY A 44 -7.14 10.19 -3.33
N VAL A 45 -6.35 9.22 -3.79
CA VAL A 45 -5.63 9.33 -5.08
C VAL A 45 -6.61 9.39 -6.26
N VAL A 46 -7.65 8.55 -6.29
CA VAL A 46 -8.68 8.59 -7.34
C VAL A 46 -9.45 9.91 -7.32
N ALA A 47 -9.79 10.42 -6.13
CA ALA A 47 -10.47 11.71 -6.00
C ALA A 47 -9.61 12.86 -6.53
N VAL A 48 -8.31 12.88 -6.20
CA VAL A 48 -7.36 13.88 -6.71
C VAL A 48 -7.24 13.79 -8.23
N PHE A 49 -7.07 12.59 -8.78
CA PHE A 49 -7.04 12.42 -10.25
C PHE A 49 -8.34 12.87 -10.92
N GLY A 50 -9.49 12.55 -10.34
CA GLY A 50 -10.79 12.99 -10.84
C GLY A 50 -10.92 14.51 -10.88
N VAL A 51 -10.56 15.20 -9.78
CA VAL A 51 -10.59 16.67 -9.72
C VAL A 51 -9.64 17.30 -10.74
N VAL A 52 -8.41 16.78 -10.85
CA VAL A 52 -7.42 17.27 -11.81
C VAL A 52 -7.92 17.11 -13.25
N VAL A 53 -8.39 15.92 -13.63
CA VAL A 53 -8.90 15.66 -14.99
C VAL A 53 -10.13 16.54 -15.29
N TRP A 54 -11.05 16.65 -14.34
CA TRP A 54 -12.26 17.48 -14.51
C TRP A 54 -11.91 18.96 -14.68
N SER A 55 -10.98 19.50 -13.88
CA SER A 55 -10.55 20.90 -13.97
C SER A 55 -9.91 21.28 -15.31
N ILE A 56 -9.27 20.33 -15.99
CA ILE A 56 -8.60 20.57 -17.28
C ILE A 56 -9.58 20.39 -18.45
N THR A 57 -10.48 19.43 -18.34
CA THR A 57 -11.23 18.92 -19.51
C THR A 57 -12.71 19.27 -19.49
N ALA A 58 -13.29 19.54 -18.31
CA ALA A 58 -14.72 19.82 -18.09
C ALA A 58 -15.65 18.81 -18.80
N TRP A 59 -15.23 17.55 -18.88
CA TRP A 59 -15.98 16.49 -19.55
C TRP A 59 -17.19 16.05 -18.70
N ALA A 60 -18.01 15.18 -19.29
CA ALA A 60 -19.04 14.48 -18.54
C ALA A 60 -18.38 13.64 -17.43
N LEU A 61 -18.90 13.76 -16.21
CA LEU A 61 -18.42 13.07 -15.00
C LEU A 61 -18.11 11.58 -15.24
N THR A 62 -18.91 10.89 -16.03
CA THR A 62 -18.71 9.46 -16.35
C THR A 62 -17.37 9.21 -17.03
N LYS A 63 -16.97 10.06 -17.99
CA LYS A 63 -15.69 9.91 -18.70
C LYS A 63 -14.51 10.23 -17.78
N ASP A 64 -14.62 11.27 -16.96
CA ASP A 64 -13.56 11.68 -16.04
C ASP A 64 -13.26 10.61 -14.99
N VAL A 65 -14.31 10.00 -14.42
CA VAL A 65 -14.15 8.92 -13.45
C VAL A 65 -13.47 7.70 -14.08
N ILE A 66 -13.85 7.33 -15.31
CA ILE A 66 -13.22 6.20 -16.02
C ILE A 66 -11.73 6.49 -16.24
N VAL A 67 -11.39 7.69 -16.70
CA VAL A 67 -9.99 8.08 -16.94
C VAL A 67 -9.19 8.09 -15.62
N ALA A 68 -9.76 8.62 -14.54
CA ALA A 68 -9.13 8.64 -13.23
C ALA A 68 -8.85 7.22 -12.68
N VAL A 69 -9.78 6.28 -12.86
CA VAL A 69 -9.59 4.88 -12.47
C VAL A 69 -8.52 4.19 -13.32
N VAL A 70 -8.49 4.45 -14.63
CA VAL A 70 -7.45 3.90 -15.52
C VAL A 70 -6.06 4.41 -15.14
N LEU A 71 -5.95 5.70 -14.78
CA LEU A 71 -4.70 6.29 -14.28
C LEU A 71 -4.28 5.71 -12.92
N PHE A 72 -5.23 5.28 -12.10
CA PHE A 72 -4.96 4.68 -10.80
C PHE A 72 -4.41 3.24 -10.88
N LEU A 73 -4.78 2.45 -11.89
CA LEU A 73 -4.35 1.04 -12.04
C LEU A 73 -2.84 0.78 -11.87
N PRO A 74 -1.92 1.54 -12.52
CA PRO A 74 -0.48 1.34 -12.31
C PRO A 74 -0.01 1.75 -10.90
N VAL A 75 -0.73 2.65 -10.23
CA VAL A 75 -0.39 3.15 -8.89
C VAL A 75 -0.87 2.19 -7.81
N ALA A 76 -1.98 1.49 -8.03
CA ALA A 76 -2.57 0.54 -7.08
C ALA A 76 -1.58 -0.47 -6.46
N PRO A 77 -0.73 -1.21 -7.22
CA PRO A 77 0.21 -2.14 -6.62
C PRO A 77 1.24 -1.43 -5.72
N THR A 78 1.67 -0.22 -6.08
CA THR A 78 2.61 0.53 -5.23
C THR A 78 1.97 0.92 -3.89
N ILE A 79 0.73 1.42 -3.91
CA ILE A 79 0.00 1.81 -2.69
C ILE A 79 -0.15 0.61 -1.76
N THR A 80 -0.58 -0.55 -2.27
CA THR A 80 -0.75 -1.74 -1.41
C THR A 80 0.55 -2.20 -0.75
N LEU A 81 1.69 -2.06 -1.43
CA LEU A 81 3.01 -2.37 -0.86
C LEU A 81 3.42 -1.35 0.20
N PHE A 82 3.25 -0.06 -0.09
CA PHE A 82 3.52 1.01 0.87
C PHE A 82 2.64 0.89 2.11
N SER A 83 1.36 0.56 1.97
CA SER A 83 0.45 0.39 3.10
C SER A 83 0.85 -0.77 4.00
N ARG A 84 1.42 -1.87 3.45
CA ARG A 84 1.97 -2.96 4.26
C ARG A 84 3.19 -2.53 5.07
N VAL A 85 4.09 -1.76 4.47
CA VAL A 85 5.28 -1.23 5.16
C VAL A 85 4.86 -0.24 6.25
N LEU A 86 3.95 0.67 5.92
CA LEU A 86 3.43 1.66 6.86
C LEU A 86 2.73 0.99 8.04
N TRP A 87 1.91 -0.04 7.78
CA TRP A 87 1.25 -0.80 8.83
C TRP A 87 2.24 -1.45 9.79
N ILE A 88 3.28 -2.12 9.27
CA ILE A 88 4.33 -2.73 10.12
C ILE A 88 5.03 -1.66 10.96
N TYR A 89 5.31 -0.48 10.40
CA TYR A 89 5.92 0.60 11.15
C TYR A 89 4.99 1.11 12.27
N LEU A 90 3.73 1.36 11.96
CA LEU A 90 2.72 1.80 12.94
C LEU A 90 2.53 0.76 14.06
N ASP A 91 2.37 -0.50 13.69
CA ASP A 91 2.22 -1.61 14.63
C ASP A 91 3.42 -1.72 15.58
N GLN A 92 4.64 -1.69 15.05
CA GLN A 92 5.86 -1.72 15.87
C GLN A 92 6.05 -0.47 16.74
N THR A 93 5.50 0.69 16.36
CA THR A 93 5.53 1.88 17.22
C THR A 93 4.51 1.82 18.35
N VAL A 94 3.40 1.09 18.18
CA VAL A 94 2.33 0.98 19.16
C VAL A 94 2.57 -0.19 20.11
N ASP A 95 2.93 -1.35 19.59
CA ASP A 95 3.27 -2.56 20.34
C ASP A 95 4.60 -3.14 19.83
N PRO A 96 5.75 -2.65 20.35
CA PRO A 96 7.05 -3.14 19.94
C PRO A 96 7.23 -4.59 20.37
N GLU A 97 7.44 -5.49 19.40
CA GLU A 97 7.75 -6.88 19.71
C GLU A 97 9.18 -6.98 20.27
N GLN A 98 9.30 -7.50 21.49
CA GLN A 98 10.60 -7.73 22.12
C GLN A 98 11.29 -8.92 21.43
N ILE A 99 12.31 -8.60 20.64
CA ILE A 99 13.11 -9.61 19.94
C ILE A 99 14.03 -10.29 20.99
N PRO A 100 13.88 -11.61 21.25
CA PRO A 100 14.77 -12.29 22.19
C PRO A 100 16.21 -12.25 21.67
N PRO A 101 17.22 -12.01 22.54
CA PRO A 101 18.61 -12.01 22.14
C PRO A 101 18.99 -13.39 21.58
N ARG A 102 19.70 -13.40 20.44
CA ARG A 102 20.25 -14.61 19.81
C ARG A 102 21.37 -15.22 20.63
#